data_AF-A0A8I2ZAF0-F1
#
_entry.id   AF-A0A8I2ZAF0-F1
#
_cell.length_a   1.000
_cell.length_b   1.000
_cell.length_c   1.000
_cell.angle_alpha   90.00
_cell.angle_beta   90.00
_cell.angle_gamma   90.00
#
_symmetry.space_group_name_H-M   'P 1'
#
loop_
_entity.id
_entity.type
_entity.pdbx_description
1 polymer ?
#
loop_
_entity_poly.entity_id
_entity_poly.type
_entity_poly.pdbx_seq_one_letter_code
_entity_poly.pdbx_strand_id
1 'polypeptide(L)'
;MSSAILNVHSEKAAAPKAVAHLLPCRIQFNGPVDSAPSFWNPAISKDGKTTAFFRGRELHGKSVQLPSGYRGIVVETQYKTIEAPRPDAPPQEEEDDEDKIERGALRVTAEFEGMVVWGAESMADAATDPYVRGMEEWLQVAESIHQYDEPARDQPATA
;
A
#
# COMPACT_ATOMS: atom_id res chain seq x y z
N MET A 1 15.87 17.13 -16.16
CA MET A 1 15.79 16.20 -15.02
C MET A 1 14.41 16.37 -14.39
N SER A 2 13.51 15.39 -14.53
CA SER A 2 12.18 15.45 -13.91
C SER A 2 12.34 15.28 -12.39
N SER A 3 11.88 16.25 -11.59
CA SER A 3 11.88 16.11 -10.13
C SER A 3 10.59 15.43 -9.67
N ALA A 4 10.71 14.39 -8.83
CA ALA A 4 9.57 13.62 -8.34
C ALA A 4 8.65 14.46 -7.45
N ILE A 5 7.34 14.43 -7.75
CA ILE A 5 6.28 15.17 -7.05
C ILE A 5 5.98 14.57 -5.66
N LEU A 6 6.12 13.24 -5.52
CA LEU A 6 5.99 12.51 -4.26
C LEU A 6 7.21 11.62 -4.06
N ASN A 7 7.78 11.63 -2.85
CA ASN A 7 8.89 10.76 -2.49
C ASN A 7 8.51 9.90 -1.28
N VAL A 8 8.67 8.58 -1.41
CA VAL A 8 8.45 7.63 -0.32
C VAL A 8 9.78 7.39 0.38
N HIS A 9 9.82 7.65 1.68
CA HIS A 9 11.00 7.41 2.50
C HIS A 9 10.67 6.40 3.60
N SER A 10 11.53 5.38 3.72
CA SER A 10 11.57 4.50 4.88
C SER A 10 12.62 5.02 5.85
N GLU A 11 12.35 4.98 7.14
CA GLU A 11 13.39 5.18 8.15
C GLU A 11 14.40 4.01 8.10
N LYS A 12 15.60 4.22 8.67
CA LYS A 12 16.65 3.18 8.74
C LYS A 12 16.22 1.93 9.50
N ALA A 13 15.24 2.06 10.38
CA ALA A 13 14.64 0.93 11.10
C ALA A 13 13.57 0.25 10.23
N ALA A 14 13.48 -1.07 10.32
CA ALA A 14 12.43 -1.82 9.63
C ALA A 14 11.05 -1.37 10.12
N ALA A 15 10.15 -1.06 9.19
CA ALA A 15 8.78 -0.71 9.51
C ALA A 15 8.05 -1.91 10.15
N PRO A 16 7.13 -1.68 11.10
CA PRO A 16 6.39 -2.75 11.74
C PRO A 16 5.50 -3.49 10.73
N LYS A 17 5.28 -4.79 10.96
CA LYS A 17 4.35 -5.59 10.17
C LYS A 17 2.91 -5.32 10.63
N ALA A 18 2.01 -5.15 9.67
CA ALA A 18 0.60 -4.92 9.88
C ALA A 18 -0.25 -5.92 9.06
N VAL A 19 -1.51 -6.07 9.47
CA VAL A 19 -2.52 -6.83 8.73
C VAL A 19 -3.54 -5.85 8.17
N ALA A 20 -3.68 -5.83 6.85
CA ALA A 20 -4.67 -5.00 6.18
C ALA A 20 -6.03 -5.72 6.13
N HIS A 21 -7.09 -5.05 6.59
CA HIS A 21 -8.47 -5.55 6.51
C HIS A 21 -9.33 -4.64 5.64
N LEU A 22 -9.89 -5.19 4.56
CA LEU A 22 -10.82 -4.48 3.69
C LEU A 22 -12.25 -4.87 4.03
N LEU A 23 -12.97 -3.98 4.72
CA LEU A 23 -14.33 -4.23 5.18
C LEU A 23 -15.37 -3.89 4.10
N PRO A 24 -16.52 -4.59 4.04
CA PRO A 24 -17.59 -4.33 3.06
C PRO A 24 -18.49 -3.16 3.52
N CYS A 25 -17.90 -2.13 4.11
CA CYS A 25 -18.60 -0.97 4.60
C CYS A 25 -17.67 0.23 4.72
N ARG A 26 -18.27 1.43 4.76
CA ARG A 26 -17.53 2.68 4.98
C ARG A 26 -17.60 3.06 6.46
N ILE A 27 -16.44 3.21 7.08
CA ILE A 27 -16.30 3.81 8.41
C ILE A 27 -15.98 5.30 8.22
N GLN A 28 -16.78 6.18 8.80
CA GLN A 28 -16.57 7.63 8.69
C GLN A 28 -15.41 8.13 9.55
N PHE A 29 -15.20 7.49 10.69
CA PHE A 29 -14.10 7.81 11.59
C PHE A 29 -12.76 7.36 10.99
N ASN A 30 -11.79 8.28 10.96
CA ASN A 30 -10.41 8.01 10.57
C ASN A 30 -9.50 8.37 11.75
N GLY A 31 -8.84 7.36 12.31
CA GLY A 31 -7.97 7.53 13.47
C GLY A 31 -7.71 6.21 14.19
N PRO A 32 -6.84 6.23 15.22
CA PRO A 32 -6.59 5.05 16.05
C PRO A 32 -7.85 4.64 16.83
N VAL A 33 -7.90 3.35 17.17
CA VAL A 33 -8.92 2.76 18.04
C VAL A 33 -8.23 2.12 19.24
N ASP A 34 -8.71 2.44 20.45
CA ASP A 34 -8.00 2.14 21.71
C ASP A 34 -7.79 0.64 21.98
N SER A 35 -8.68 -0.23 21.47
CA SER A 35 -8.49 -1.68 21.57
C SER A 35 -9.12 -2.43 20.39
N ALA A 36 -8.44 -2.44 19.24
CA ALA A 36 -8.86 -3.27 18.12
C ALA A 36 -9.07 -4.76 18.50
N PRO A 37 -8.17 -5.42 19.26
CA PRO A 37 -8.34 -6.84 19.62
C PRO A 37 -9.55 -7.11 20.51
N SER A 38 -10.10 -6.13 21.24
CA SER A 38 -11.31 -6.35 22.03
C SER A 38 -12.57 -6.42 21.17
N PHE A 39 -12.59 -5.75 20.02
CA PHE A 39 -13.77 -5.61 19.17
C PHE A 39 -13.65 -6.32 17.82
N TRP A 40 -12.43 -6.68 17.43
CA TRP A 40 -12.12 -7.28 16.15
C TRP A 40 -11.27 -8.53 16.36
N ASN A 41 -11.91 -9.69 16.28
CA ASN A 41 -11.30 -11.00 16.49
C ASN A 41 -11.63 -11.95 15.34
N PRO A 42 -10.94 -11.85 14.20
CA PRO A 42 -11.05 -12.83 13.12
C PRO A 42 -10.69 -14.23 13.62
N ALA A 43 -11.59 -15.19 13.40
CA ALA A 43 -11.38 -16.59 13.72
C ALA A 43 -11.27 -17.42 12.43
N ILE A 44 -10.26 -18.28 12.36
CA ILE A 44 -10.05 -19.20 11.24
C ILE A 44 -10.70 -20.53 11.61
N SER A 45 -11.70 -20.94 10.83
CA SER A 45 -12.33 -22.26 10.95
C SER A 45 -11.39 -23.36 10.43
N LYS A 46 -11.64 -24.61 10.81
CA LYS A 46 -10.92 -25.80 10.33
C LYS A 46 -10.97 -25.94 8.80
N ASP A 47 -12.02 -25.39 8.18
CA ASP A 47 -12.20 -25.38 6.72
C ASP A 47 -11.43 -24.25 6.02
N GLY A 48 -10.56 -23.52 6.73
CA GLY A 48 -9.81 -22.37 6.19
C GLY A 48 -10.61 -21.09 6.02
N LYS A 49 -11.91 -21.10 6.32
CA LYS A 49 -12.79 -19.93 6.27
C LYS A 49 -12.47 -18.98 7.44
N THR A 50 -12.19 -17.72 7.13
CA THR A 50 -12.01 -16.69 8.16
C THR A 50 -13.36 -16.01 8.42
N THR A 51 -13.75 -15.88 9.68
CA THR A 51 -15.02 -15.24 10.08
C THR A 51 -14.77 -14.18 11.14
N ALA A 52 -15.54 -13.10 11.13
CA ALA A 52 -15.51 -12.06 12.16
C ALA A 52 -16.88 -11.40 12.27
N PHE A 53 -17.16 -10.77 13.40
CA PHE A 53 -18.37 -9.99 13.59
C PHE A 53 -18.03 -8.51 13.65
N PHE A 54 -18.71 -7.71 12.82
CA PHE A 54 -18.59 -6.25 12.86
C PHE A 54 -19.98 -5.64 13.00
N ARG A 55 -20.19 -4.84 14.06
CA ARG A 55 -21.47 -4.19 14.35
C ARG A 55 -22.66 -5.17 14.36
N GLY A 56 -22.44 -6.39 14.87
CA GLY A 56 -23.46 -7.44 14.95
C GLY A 56 -23.72 -8.20 13.65
N ARG A 57 -22.96 -7.94 12.58
CA ARG A 57 -23.06 -8.67 11.30
C ARG A 57 -21.89 -9.62 11.14
N GLU A 58 -22.18 -10.84 10.74
CA GLU A 58 -21.16 -11.84 10.38
C GLU A 58 -20.52 -11.49 9.03
N LEU A 59 -19.19 -11.51 9.00
CA LEU A 59 -18.38 -11.26 7.83
C LEU A 59 -17.56 -12.50 7.50
N HIS A 60 -17.41 -12.78 6.21
CA HIS A 60 -16.59 -13.87 5.70
C HIS A 60 -15.35 -13.30 5.02
N GLY A 61 -14.18 -13.63 5.55
CA GLY A 61 -12.88 -13.15 5.09
C GLY A 61 -12.19 -14.13 4.16
N LYS A 62 -11.68 -13.63 3.03
CA LYS A 62 -10.69 -14.32 2.18
C LYS A 62 -9.35 -13.64 2.36
N SER A 63 -8.33 -14.42 2.75
CA SER A 63 -6.95 -13.94 2.80
C SER A 63 -6.36 -13.97 1.39
N VAL A 64 -5.82 -12.84 0.94
CA VAL A 64 -5.19 -12.68 -0.36
C VAL A 64 -3.77 -12.19 -0.15
N GLN A 65 -2.80 -12.99 -0.58
CA GLN A 65 -1.39 -12.65 -0.50
C GLN A 65 -0.99 -11.71 -1.65
N LEU A 66 -0.01 -10.85 -1.41
CA LEU A 66 0.61 -10.09 -2.49
C LEU A 66 1.39 -11.06 -3.40
N PRO A 67 1.42 -10.84 -4.74
CA PRO A 67 2.25 -11.61 -5.64
C PRO A 67 3.74 -11.50 -5.30
N SER A 68 4.53 -12.47 -5.77
CA SER A 68 5.98 -12.45 -5.60
C SER A 68 6.57 -11.16 -6.19
N GLY A 69 7.55 -10.58 -5.49
CA GLY A 69 8.19 -9.32 -5.89
C GLY A 69 7.44 -8.06 -5.45
N TYR A 70 6.21 -8.18 -4.93
CA TYR A 70 5.45 -7.06 -4.39
C TYR A 70 5.59 -6.96 -2.88
N ARG A 71 5.46 -5.73 -2.37
CA ARG A 71 5.33 -5.44 -0.93
C ARG A 71 4.24 -4.40 -0.69
N GLY A 72 3.49 -4.55 0.39
CA GLY A 72 2.49 -3.60 0.83
C GLY A 72 3.09 -2.62 1.81
N ILE A 73 2.83 -1.33 1.63
CA ILE A 73 3.26 -0.28 2.56
C ILE A 73 2.06 0.57 2.99
N VAL A 74 2.06 0.99 4.25
CA VAL A 74 1.17 2.03 4.77
C VAL A 74 2.00 3.30 4.88
N VAL A 75 1.50 4.39 4.33
CA VAL A 75 2.21 5.67 4.30
C VAL A 75 1.41 6.77 4.96
N GLU A 76 2.11 7.67 5.63
CA GLU A 76 1.56 8.91 6.18
C GLU A 76 2.16 10.10 5.41
N THR A 77 1.31 11.05 5.04
CA THR A 77 1.76 12.25 4.34
C THR A 77 2.41 13.21 5.32
N GLN A 78 3.66 13.55 5.05
CA GLN A 78 4.41 14.60 5.72
C GLN A 78 4.56 15.78 4.76
N TYR A 79 3.90 16.87 5.08
CA TYR A 79 4.15 18.13 4.39
C TYR A 79 5.43 18.73 4.96
N LYS A 80 6.51 18.73 4.17
CA LYS A 80 7.73 19.47 4.49
C LYS A 80 7.89 20.58 3.47
N THR A 81 7.86 21.83 3.95
CA THR A 81 8.33 22.97 3.16
C THR A 81 9.83 22.80 2.97
N ILE A 82 10.27 22.52 1.74
CA ILE A 82 11.70 22.48 1.41
C ILE A 82 12.01 23.79 0.71
N GLU A 83 12.81 24.64 1.34
CA GLU A 83 13.37 25.84 0.72
C GLU A 83 14.19 25.43 -0.52
N ALA A 84 13.92 26.06 -1.66
CA ALA A 84 14.69 25.81 -2.87
C ALA A 84 16.13 26.33 -2.67
N PRO A 85 17.18 25.55 -3.01
CA PRO A 85 18.54 26.08 -2.98
C PRO A 85 18.70 27.13 -4.08
N ARG A 86 18.75 28.42 -3.71
CA ARG A 86 19.11 29.53 -4.59
C ARG A 86 20.65 29.63 -4.64
N PRO A 87 21.30 29.45 -5.81
CA PRO A 87 22.76 29.50 -5.90
C PRO A 87 23.35 30.89 -5.63
N ASP A 88 22.59 31.97 -5.82
CA ASP A 88 23.08 33.35 -5.70
C ASP A 88 21.95 34.31 -5.30
N ALA A 89 21.91 34.83 -4.06
CA ALA A 89 21.05 35.97 -3.71
C ALA A 89 21.61 36.80 -2.53
N PRO A 90 21.72 38.15 -2.63
CA PRO A 90 22.04 39.05 -1.51
C PRO A 90 20.86 39.21 -0.54
N PRO A 91 21.09 39.75 0.67
CA PRO A 91 20.04 39.90 1.68
C PRO A 91 19.13 41.08 1.33
N GLN A 92 17.90 40.81 0.90
CA GLN A 92 16.84 41.81 0.91
C GLN A 92 15.51 41.23 1.39
N GLU A 93 14.92 42.03 2.26
CA GLU A 93 13.67 41.85 3.01
C GLU A 93 12.45 41.90 2.07
N GLU A 94 11.37 41.23 2.51
CA GLU A 94 10.07 41.04 1.85
C GLU A 94 10.03 39.91 0.80
N GLU A 95 10.02 38.66 1.28
CA GLU A 95 9.88 37.45 0.46
C GLU A 95 8.42 37.23 0.02
N ASP A 96 8.19 37.35 -1.29
CA ASP A 96 7.03 36.78 -2.00
C ASP A 96 6.99 35.25 -1.78
N ASP A 97 5.89 34.75 -1.20
CA ASP A 97 5.63 33.34 -0.87
C ASP A 97 5.42 32.43 -2.12
N GLU A 98 5.82 32.86 -3.32
CA GLU A 98 5.47 32.18 -4.59
C GLU A 98 6.41 31.03 -4.99
N ASP A 99 7.56 30.85 -4.31
CA ASP A 99 8.60 29.88 -4.70
C ASP A 99 8.67 28.59 -3.85
N LYS A 100 7.68 28.31 -2.98
CA LYS A 100 7.65 27.06 -2.20
C LYS A 100 7.00 25.93 -2.98
N ILE A 101 7.82 25.06 -3.59
CA ILE A 101 7.32 23.79 -4.16
C ILE A 101 7.01 22.83 -3.01
N GLU A 102 5.72 22.65 -2.70
CA GLU A 102 5.24 21.63 -1.77
C GLU A 102 5.55 20.22 -2.29
N ARG A 103 6.69 19.66 -1.88
CA ARG A 103 7.01 18.26 -2.17
C ARG A 103 6.39 17.40 -1.07
N GLY A 104 5.33 16.68 -1.41
CA GLY A 104 4.71 15.73 -0.48
C GLY A 104 5.70 14.60 -0.16
N ALA A 105 6.20 14.55 1.07
CA ALA A 105 7.01 13.44 1.56
C ALA A 105 6.06 12.38 2.14
N LEU A 106 6.21 11.13 1.75
CA LEU A 106 5.44 10.00 2.28
C LEU A 106 6.35 9.19 3.21
N ARG A 107 5.98 9.10 4.49
CA ARG A 107 6.70 8.28 5.47
C ARG A 107 6.04 6.90 5.57
N VAL A 108 6.82 5.84 5.42
CA VAL A 108 6.34 4.47 5.66
C VAL A 108 6.11 4.26 7.15
N THR A 109 4.90 3.86 7.53
CA THR A 109 4.49 3.59 8.92
C THR A 109 4.31 2.12 9.23
N ALA A 110 4.02 1.29 8.23
CA ALA A 110 3.92 -0.16 8.37
C ALA A 110 4.10 -0.87 7.02
N GLU A 111 4.38 -2.17 7.07
CA GLU A 111 4.42 -3.06 5.91
C GLU A 111 3.42 -4.21 6.08
N PHE A 112 2.88 -4.71 4.98
CA PHE A 112 2.02 -5.90 4.96
C PHE A 112 2.32 -6.78 3.75
N GLU A 113 2.09 -8.09 3.90
CA GLU A 113 2.37 -9.12 2.88
C GLU A 113 1.10 -9.64 2.18
N GLY A 114 -0.06 -9.23 2.69
CA GLY A 114 -1.36 -9.58 2.16
C GLY A 114 -2.46 -8.79 2.85
N MET A 115 -3.68 -8.96 2.37
CA MET A 115 -4.87 -8.35 2.96
C MET A 115 -5.97 -9.39 3.14
N VAL A 116 -6.87 -9.12 4.08
CA VAL A 116 -8.10 -9.91 4.24
C VAL A 116 -9.26 -9.11 3.65
N VAL A 117 -9.85 -9.64 2.59
CA VAL A 117 -11.04 -9.08 1.95
C VAL A 117 -12.28 -9.68 2.57
N TRP A 118 -13.16 -8.84 3.10
CA TRP A 118 -14.34 -9.27 3.83
C TRP A 118 -15.61 -9.05 3.01
N GLY A 119 -16.42 -10.09 2.86
CA GLY A 119 -17.76 -10.03 2.28
C GLY A 119 -18.85 -10.11 3.35
N ALA A 120 -19.96 -9.42 3.10
CA ALA A 120 -21.18 -9.59 3.88
C ALA A 120 -21.91 -10.86 3.37
N GLU A 121 -22.25 -11.78 4.27
CA GLU A 121 -23.01 -13.02 4.01
C GLU A 121 -22.31 -14.08 3.14
N SER A 122 -21.47 -13.71 2.18
CA SER A 122 -20.68 -14.63 1.35
C SER A 122 -19.19 -14.28 1.36
N MET A 123 -18.36 -15.29 1.11
CA MET A 123 -16.91 -15.09 0.96
C MET A 123 -16.61 -14.34 -0.33
N ALA A 124 -15.70 -13.37 -0.28
CA ALA A 124 -15.20 -12.71 -1.48
C ALA A 124 -14.44 -13.72 -2.36
N ASP A 125 -14.71 -13.74 -3.67
CA ASP A 125 -13.99 -14.55 -4.65
C ASP A 125 -13.54 -13.70 -5.84
N ALA A 126 -12.62 -14.21 -6.67
CA ALA A 126 -12.11 -13.46 -7.82
C ALA A 126 -13.16 -13.23 -8.92
N ALA A 127 -14.22 -14.04 -8.94
CA ALA A 127 -15.30 -13.89 -9.91
C ALA A 127 -16.16 -12.64 -9.64
N THR A 128 -16.26 -12.24 -8.37
CA THR A 128 -17.17 -11.17 -7.93
C THR A 128 -16.48 -9.98 -7.27
N ASP A 129 -15.31 -10.18 -6.65
CA ASP A 129 -14.61 -9.15 -5.90
C ASP A 129 -13.44 -8.54 -6.69
N PRO A 130 -13.46 -7.23 -6.98
CA PRO A 130 -12.44 -6.58 -7.80
C PRO A 130 -11.07 -6.50 -7.13
N TYR A 131 -10.99 -6.52 -5.79
CA TYR A 131 -9.71 -6.48 -5.08
C TYR A 131 -9.05 -7.84 -5.12
N VAL A 132 -9.81 -8.90 -4.88
CA VAL A 132 -9.32 -10.28 -5.04
C VAL A 132 -8.82 -10.49 -6.46
N ARG A 133 -9.63 -10.11 -7.46
CA ARG A 133 -9.27 -10.22 -8.87
C ARG A 133 -8.06 -9.37 -9.25
N GLY A 134 -7.97 -8.15 -8.72
CA GLY A 134 -6.83 -7.26 -8.97
C GLY A 134 -5.51 -7.87 -8.48
N MET A 135 -5.56 -8.46 -7.29
CA MET A 135 -4.40 -9.10 -6.66
C MET A 135 -4.00 -10.41 -7.33
N GLU A 136 -4.98 -11.26 -7.67
CA GLU A 136 -4.73 -12.60 -8.22
C GLU A 136 -4.47 -12.58 -9.74
N GLU A 137 -5.12 -11.71 -10.50
CA GLU A 137 -5.04 -11.71 -11.98
C GLU A 137 -4.33 -10.48 -12.53
N TRP A 138 -4.79 -9.28 -12.15
CA TRP A 138 -4.37 -8.04 -12.83
C TRP A 138 -2.87 -7.77 -12.69
N LEU A 139 -2.29 -7.96 -11.50
CA LEU A 139 -0.86 -7.73 -11.28
C LEU A 139 0.02 -8.60 -12.19
N GLN A 140 -0.37 -9.85 -12.43
CA GLN A 140 0.37 -10.76 -13.31
C GLN A 140 0.24 -10.36 -14.79
N VAL A 141 -0.95 -9.93 -15.19
CA VAL A 141 -1.21 -9.44 -16.56
C VAL A 141 -0.43 -8.15 -16.80
N ALA A 142 -0.45 -7.21 -15.84
CA ALA A 142 0.29 -5.96 -15.93
C ALA A 142 1.79 -6.21 -16.03
N GLU A 143 2.34 -7.13 -15.23
CA GLU A 143 3.75 -7.54 -15.34
C GLU A 143 4.08 -8.09 -16.73
N SER A 144 3.25 -9.00 -17.25
CA SER A 144 3.46 -9.60 -18.59
C SER A 144 3.42 -8.56 -19.73
N ILE A 145 2.54 -7.57 -19.65
CA ILE A 145 2.41 -6.52 -20.67
C ILE A 145 3.64 -5.59 -20.68
N HIS A 146 4.20 -5.30 -19.51
CA HIS A 146 5.28 -4.33 -19.36
C HIS A 146 6.66 -4.98 -19.21
N GLN A 147 6.76 -6.30 -19.40
CA GLN A 147 8.02 -7.00 -19.43
C GLN A 147 8.82 -6.57 -20.66
N TYR A 148 10.07 -6.16 -20.45
CA TYR A 148 11.00 -5.91 -21.55
C TYR A 148 11.57 -7.24 -22.03
N ASP A 149 11.74 -7.40 -23.33
CA ASP A 149 12.49 -8.52 -23.90
C ASP A 149 13.93 -8.48 -23.36
N GLU A 150 14.37 -9.56 -22.71
CA GLU A 150 15.78 -9.70 -22.39
C GLU A 150 16.56 -9.78 -23.71
N PRO A 151 17.55 -8.90 -23.97
CA PRO A 151 18.42 -9.08 -25.12
C PRO A 151 19.11 -10.43 -24.96
N ALA A 152 19.04 -11.26 -26.00
CA ALA A 152 19.60 -12.60 -26.02
C ALA A 152 21.02 -12.56 -25.42
N ARG A 153 21.22 -13.22 -24.28
CA ARG A 153 22.56 -13.48 -23.75
C ARG A 153 23.29 -14.27 -24.81
N ASP A 154 24.22 -13.63 -25.51
CA ASP A 154 25.21 -14.30 -26.34
C ASP A 154 25.82 -15.45 -25.51
N GLN A 155 25.45 -16.68 -25.85
CA GLN A 155 26.13 -17.85 -25.32
C GLN A 155 27.56 -17.81 -25.89
N PRO A 156 28.61 -17.82 -25.04
CA PRO A 156 29.96 -17.96 -25.56
C PRO A 156 30.04 -19.29 -26.30
N ALA A 157 30.41 -19.23 -27.58
CA ALA A 157 30.67 -20.41 -28.40
C ALA A 157 31.70 -21.28 -27.68
N THR A 158 31.28 -22.46 -27.22
CA THR A 158 32.18 -23.52 -26.81
C THR A 158 32.92 -24.02 -28.05
N ALA A 159 34.23 -23.77 -28.09
CA ALA A 159 35.18 -24.38 -29.01
C ALA A 159 35.52 -25.82 -28.60
#